data_AF-A0A947M2S5-F1
#
_entry.id   AF-A0A947M2S5-F1
#
_cell.length_a   1.000
_cell.length_b   1.000
_cell.length_c   1.000
_cell.angle_alpha   90.00
_cell.angle_beta   90.00
_cell.angle_gamma   90.00
#
_symmetry.space_group_name_H-M   'P 1'
#
loop_
_entity.id
_entity.type
_entity.pdbx_description
1 polymer ?
#
loop_
_entity_poly.entity_id
_entity_poly.type
_entity_poly.pdbx_seq_one_letter_code
_entity_poly.pdbx_strand_id
1 'polypeptide(L)'
;PTTPLKIMSYAVRDLFGYSIPDYYIIVTFAKPERIRLINLALFHGAAIATMGALGLWWPMAIWYGCLPTSFMMFFRLRLWLEHQGTERTSRLHLNAWQGFLLSPHKGWYHWEHHNWAGVPYYNLHKLRALAGTKDVMTLGEFCRYIKTAPSTASGQLFAKEDDLLHNANYVDETLDVERRAA
;
A
#
# COMPACT_ATOMS: atom_id res chain seq x y z
N PRO A 1 -22.41 -1.90 3.31
CA PRO A 1 -21.39 -0.85 3.07
C PRO A 1 -20.39 -0.75 4.24
N THR A 2 -19.10 -0.65 3.92
CA THR A 2 -18.03 -0.51 4.91
C THR A 2 -17.96 0.95 5.36
N THR A 3 -18.06 1.22 6.67
CA THR A 3 -17.97 2.57 7.24
C THR A 3 -16.56 2.83 7.79
N PRO A 4 -16.07 4.09 7.82
CA PRO A 4 -14.74 4.41 8.38
C PRO A 4 -14.54 3.86 9.80
N LEU A 5 -15.57 3.92 10.65
CA LEU A 5 -15.54 3.37 12.01
C LEU A 5 -15.29 1.85 12.02
N LYS A 6 -15.90 1.12 11.09
CA LYS A 6 -15.71 -0.33 10.97
C LYS A 6 -14.28 -0.66 10.52
N ILE A 7 -13.71 0.12 9.60
CA ILE A 7 -12.31 -0.02 9.17
C ILE A 7 -11.34 0.25 10.32
N MET A 8 -11.56 1.34 11.05
CA MET A 8 -10.75 1.66 12.22
C MET A 8 -10.86 0.57 13.29
N SER A 9 -12.04 -0.02 13.48
CA SER A 9 -12.20 -1.17 14.38
C SER A 9 -11.37 -2.38 13.95
N TYR A 10 -11.32 -2.70 12.64
CA TYR A 10 -10.45 -3.76 12.14
C TYR A 10 -8.98 -3.44 12.33
N ALA A 11 -8.55 -2.21 12.00
CA ALA A 11 -7.18 -1.76 12.20
C ALA A 11 -6.74 -1.88 13.68
N VAL A 12 -7.58 -1.46 14.63
CA VAL A 12 -7.28 -1.61 16.05
C VAL A 12 -7.20 -3.09 16.45
N ARG A 13 -8.07 -3.96 15.92
CA ARG A 13 -8.01 -5.41 16.21
C ARG A 13 -6.74 -6.06 15.66
N ASP A 14 -6.22 -5.60 14.52
CA ASP A 14 -4.97 -6.10 13.95
C ASP A 14 -3.79 -5.92 14.92
N LEU A 15 -3.75 -4.84 15.70
CA LEU A 15 -2.73 -4.64 16.74
C LEU A 15 -2.68 -5.77 17.78
N PHE A 16 -3.79 -6.50 17.96
CA PHE A 16 -3.90 -7.64 18.87
C PHE A 16 -3.87 -8.99 18.15
N GLY A 17 -3.41 -9.03 16.88
CA GLY A 17 -3.19 -10.26 16.13
C GLY A 17 -4.42 -10.81 15.41
N TYR A 18 -5.52 -10.06 15.31
CA TYR A 18 -6.71 -10.50 14.56
C TYR A 18 -6.45 -10.66 13.06
N SER A 19 -5.34 -10.12 12.55
CA SER A 19 -4.86 -10.25 11.17
C SER A 19 -3.98 -11.49 10.91
N ILE A 20 -3.77 -12.38 11.88
CA ILE A 20 -3.00 -13.63 11.65
C ILE A 20 -3.55 -14.43 10.44
N PRO A 21 -4.88 -14.61 10.25
CA PRO A 21 -5.39 -15.29 9.06
C PRO A 21 -5.03 -14.58 7.75
N ASP A 22 -5.13 -13.24 7.72
CA ASP A 22 -4.77 -12.44 6.54
C ASP A 22 -3.26 -12.53 6.24
N TYR A 23 -2.43 -12.49 7.29
CA TYR A 23 -0.99 -12.66 7.17
C TYR A 23 -0.62 -14.05 6.62
N TYR A 24 -1.29 -15.10 7.11
CA TYR A 24 -1.11 -16.46 6.63
C TYR A 24 -1.49 -16.62 5.15
N ILE A 25 -2.60 -16.00 4.72
CA ILE A 25 -3.00 -15.95 3.31
C ILE A 25 -1.89 -15.31 2.48
N ILE A 26 -1.39 -14.13 2.87
CA ILE A 26 -0.33 -13.43 2.12
C ILE A 26 0.90 -14.32 1.96
N VAL A 27 1.38 -14.93 3.04
CA VAL A 27 2.57 -15.81 2.99
C VAL A 27 2.33 -17.03 2.08
N THR A 28 1.12 -17.58 2.11
CA THR A 28 0.76 -18.77 1.31
C THR A 28 0.63 -18.44 -0.18
N PHE A 29 0.11 -17.27 -0.52
CA PHE A 29 -0.18 -16.87 -1.90
C PHE A 29 0.91 -16.04 -2.56
N ALA A 30 1.84 -15.45 -1.81
CA ALA A 30 2.96 -14.68 -2.36
C ALA A 30 3.92 -15.51 -3.25
N LYS A 31 3.88 -16.85 -3.13
CA LYS A 31 4.59 -17.85 -3.97
C LYS A 31 5.90 -17.33 -4.62
N PRO A 32 6.90 -16.91 -3.83
CA PRO A 32 8.18 -16.51 -4.40
C PRO A 32 8.87 -17.71 -5.07
N GLU A 33 9.72 -17.44 -6.06
CA GLU A 33 10.58 -18.45 -6.67
C GLU A 33 11.39 -19.19 -5.59
N ARG A 34 11.56 -20.51 -5.73
CA ARG A 34 12.21 -21.35 -4.72
C ARG A 34 13.57 -20.82 -4.28
N ILE A 35 14.39 -20.34 -5.21
CA ILE A 35 15.71 -19.77 -4.90
C ILE A 35 15.60 -18.49 -4.06
N ARG A 36 14.61 -17.64 -4.31
CA ARG A 36 14.35 -16.43 -3.51
C ARG A 36 13.92 -16.80 -2.10
N LEU A 37 13.09 -17.82 -1.96
CA LEU A 37 12.67 -18.33 -0.65
C LEU A 37 13.87 -18.83 0.16
N ILE A 38 14.77 -19.62 -0.46
CA ILE A 38 15.98 -20.12 0.20
C ILE A 38 16.87 -18.95 0.63
N ASN A 39 17.13 -18.00 -0.28
CA ASN A 39 17.96 -16.83 0.03
C ASN A 39 17.37 -16.01 1.19
N LEU A 40 16.05 -15.81 1.19
CA LEU A 40 15.35 -15.09 2.25
C LEU A 40 15.42 -15.85 3.58
N ALA A 41 15.22 -17.17 3.57
CA ALA A 41 15.33 -18.01 4.76
C ALA A 41 16.75 -18.00 5.34
N LEU A 42 17.79 -18.07 4.50
CA LEU A 42 19.18 -17.98 4.93
C LEU A 42 19.50 -16.61 5.54
N PHE A 43 19.06 -15.52 4.91
CA PHE A 43 19.22 -14.17 5.44
C PHE A 43 18.58 -14.02 6.82
N HIS A 44 17.30 -14.39 6.96
CA HIS A 44 16.60 -14.29 8.24
C HIS A 44 17.18 -15.23 9.30
N GLY A 45 17.56 -16.45 8.92
CA GLY A 45 18.23 -17.40 9.81
C GLY A 45 19.56 -16.86 10.34
N ALA A 46 20.40 -16.31 9.45
CA ALA A 46 21.67 -15.68 9.83
C ALA A 46 21.46 -14.46 10.74
N ALA A 47 20.47 -13.62 10.44
CA ALA A 47 20.12 -12.47 11.28
C ALA A 47 19.67 -12.89 12.68
N ILE A 48 18.77 -13.88 12.79
CA ILE A 48 18.30 -14.43 14.07
C ILE A 48 19.47 -15.05 14.85
N ALA A 49 20.30 -15.86 14.21
CA ALA A 49 21.44 -16.52 14.85
C ALA A 49 22.45 -15.50 15.38
N THR A 50 22.80 -14.49 14.58
CA THR A 50 23.73 -13.42 14.96
C THR A 50 23.17 -12.62 16.14
N MET A 51 21.92 -12.17 16.06
CA MET A 51 21.27 -11.42 17.12
C MET A 51 21.14 -12.25 18.41
N GLY A 52 20.79 -13.53 18.30
CA GLY A 52 20.74 -14.47 19.42
C GLY A 52 22.09 -14.68 20.08
N ALA A 53 23.16 -14.88 19.30
CA ALA A 53 24.53 -15.03 19.81
C ALA A 53 25.03 -13.78 20.55
N LEU A 54 24.56 -12.58 20.15
CA LEU A 54 24.85 -11.31 20.82
C LEU A 54 23.96 -11.04 22.05
N GLY A 55 23.06 -11.95 22.42
CA GLY A 55 22.08 -11.74 23.50
C GLY A 55 20.96 -10.76 23.15
N LEU A 56 20.87 -10.33 21.89
CA LEU A 56 19.89 -9.39 21.35
C LEU A 56 18.74 -10.14 20.66
N TRP A 57 18.15 -11.15 21.29
CA TRP A 57 17.04 -11.90 20.68
C TRP A 57 15.73 -11.09 20.62
N TRP A 58 15.54 -10.15 21.55
CA TRP A 58 14.30 -9.39 21.72
C TRP A 58 13.92 -8.49 20.52
N PRO A 59 14.84 -7.81 19.79
CA PRO A 59 14.48 -7.04 18.60
C PRO A 59 13.93 -7.94 17.50
N MET A 60 14.44 -9.16 17.36
CA MET A 60 13.90 -10.13 16.40
C MET A 60 12.49 -10.57 16.81
N ALA A 61 12.26 -10.81 18.10
CA ALA A 61 10.93 -11.12 18.63
C ALA A 61 9.94 -9.98 18.36
N ILE A 62 10.34 -8.72 18.60
CA ILE A 62 9.52 -7.54 18.29
C ILE A 62 9.28 -7.44 16.79
N TRP A 63 10.31 -7.56 15.96
CA TRP A 63 10.20 -7.47 14.50
C TRP A 63 9.18 -8.47 13.95
N TYR A 64 9.33 -9.76 14.28
CA TYR A 64 8.39 -10.79 13.81
C TYR A 64 7.02 -10.68 14.46
N GLY A 65 6.93 -10.21 15.72
CA GLY A 65 5.66 -9.93 16.38
C GLY A 65 4.89 -8.79 15.72
N CYS A 66 5.59 -7.78 15.16
CA CYS A 66 5.00 -6.67 14.42
C CYS A 66 4.39 -7.10 13.07
N LEU A 67 4.91 -8.16 12.44
CA LEU A 67 4.44 -8.61 11.11
C LEU A 67 2.95 -9.00 11.09
N PRO A 68 2.43 -9.86 11.97
CA PRO A 68 1.00 -10.16 12.01
C PRO A 68 0.18 -9.12 12.78
N THR A 69 0.80 -8.06 13.32
CA THR A 69 0.11 -7.04 14.14
C THR A 69 0.15 -5.64 13.51
N SER A 70 1.07 -4.78 13.93
CA SER A 70 1.17 -3.38 13.49
C SER A 70 1.40 -3.26 11.99
N PHE A 71 2.20 -4.15 11.39
CA PHE A 71 2.39 -4.17 9.94
C PHE A 71 1.06 -4.45 9.21
N MET A 72 0.28 -5.44 9.66
CA MET A 72 -1.01 -5.75 9.07
C MET A 72 -2.04 -4.64 9.27
N MET A 73 -2.04 -3.96 10.43
CA MET A 73 -2.85 -2.77 10.65
C MET A 73 -2.57 -1.70 9.58
N PHE A 74 -1.29 -1.31 9.41
CA PHE A 74 -0.92 -0.29 8.43
C PHE A 74 -1.19 -0.76 7.00
N PHE A 75 -0.93 -2.03 6.70
CA PHE A 75 -1.24 -2.62 5.40
C PHE A 75 -2.74 -2.53 5.08
N ARG A 76 -3.62 -2.84 6.03
CA ARG A 76 -5.07 -2.74 5.88
C ARG A 76 -5.53 -1.30 5.67
N LEU A 77 -5.06 -0.38 6.51
CA LEU A 77 -5.39 1.05 6.38
C LEU A 77 -4.98 1.57 5.01
N ARG A 78 -3.77 1.21 4.56
CA ARG A 78 -3.26 1.57 3.24
C ARG A 78 -4.15 1.02 2.11
N LEU A 79 -4.43 -0.29 2.12
CA LEU A 79 -5.30 -0.93 1.13
C LEU A 79 -6.67 -0.23 1.05
N TRP A 80 -7.21 0.16 2.20
CA TRP A 80 -8.47 0.87 2.24
C TRP A 80 -8.39 2.26 1.62
N LEU A 81 -7.35 3.04 1.94
CA LEU A 81 -7.16 4.40 1.39
C LEU A 81 -6.89 4.42 -0.11
N GLU A 82 -6.40 3.31 -0.65
CA GLU A 82 -5.92 3.21 -2.02
C GLU A 82 -6.92 2.51 -2.94
N HIS A 83 -7.51 1.39 -2.52
CA HIS A 83 -8.25 0.51 -3.42
C HIS A 83 -9.73 0.37 -3.07
N GLN A 84 -10.23 1.07 -2.06
CA GLN A 84 -11.64 0.93 -1.71
C GLN A 84 -12.57 1.63 -2.69
N GLY A 85 -13.52 0.88 -3.25
CA GLY A 85 -14.62 1.42 -4.04
C GLY A 85 -14.26 1.80 -5.48
N THR A 86 -13.00 1.58 -5.87
CA THR A 86 -12.48 1.83 -7.21
C THR A 86 -11.74 0.60 -7.73
N GLU A 87 -11.69 0.47 -9.04
CA GLU A 87 -10.92 -0.57 -9.75
C GLU A 87 -9.43 -0.25 -9.81
N ARG A 88 -9.13 1.06 -9.77
CA ARG A 88 -7.78 1.60 -9.83
C ARG A 88 -7.30 1.93 -8.41
N THR A 89 -6.45 2.93 -8.31
CA THR A 89 -5.98 3.49 -7.05
C THR A 89 -6.61 4.86 -6.87
N SER A 90 -7.11 5.16 -5.68
CA SER A 90 -7.59 6.49 -5.33
C SER A 90 -6.41 7.44 -5.20
N ARG A 91 -6.49 8.60 -5.84
CA ARG A 91 -5.45 9.63 -5.72
C ARG A 91 -5.75 10.49 -4.50
N LEU A 92 -5.10 10.19 -3.38
CA LEU A 92 -5.40 10.80 -2.07
C LEU A 92 -4.35 11.84 -1.67
N HIS A 93 -4.80 12.93 -1.04
CA HIS A 93 -3.96 13.85 -0.28
C HIS A 93 -4.23 13.73 1.21
N LEU A 94 -3.15 13.46 1.96
CA LEU A 94 -3.13 13.47 3.41
C LEU A 94 -2.22 14.60 3.89
N ASN A 95 -2.66 15.36 4.89
CA ASN A 95 -1.77 16.27 5.60
C ASN A 95 -0.74 15.51 6.44
N ALA A 96 0.25 16.19 7.01
CA ALA A 96 1.36 15.55 7.72
C ALA A 96 0.91 14.57 8.82
N TRP A 97 -0.09 14.95 9.62
CA TRP A 97 -0.60 14.12 10.72
C TRP A 97 -1.42 12.93 10.22
N GLN A 98 -2.31 13.16 9.26
CA GLN A 98 -3.07 12.08 8.63
C GLN A 98 -2.13 11.09 7.95
N GLY A 99 -1.12 11.61 7.27
CA GLY A 99 -0.10 10.82 6.59
C GLY A 99 0.70 9.95 7.55
N PHE A 100 1.21 10.54 8.63
CA PHE A 100 1.95 9.82 9.66
C PHE A 100 1.14 8.66 10.27
N LEU A 101 -0.15 8.88 10.55
CA LEU A 101 -1.00 7.89 11.24
C LEU A 101 -1.61 6.84 10.30
N LEU A 102 -1.98 7.23 9.07
CA LEU A 102 -2.80 6.39 8.20
C LEU A 102 -2.01 5.75 7.05
N SER A 103 -0.93 6.38 6.62
CA SER A 103 -0.14 5.91 5.48
C SER A 103 1.32 6.39 5.59
N PRO A 104 2.09 5.83 6.55
CA PRO A 104 3.45 6.25 6.81
C PRO A 104 4.35 6.07 5.57
N HIS A 105 5.52 6.72 5.60
CA HIS A 105 6.46 6.74 4.47
C HIS A 105 5.87 7.27 3.16
N LYS A 106 4.90 8.18 3.25
CA LYS A 106 4.23 8.78 2.08
C LYS A 106 3.54 7.72 1.21
N GLY A 107 3.01 6.65 1.81
CA GLY A 107 2.33 5.58 1.07
C GLY A 107 1.16 6.07 0.21
N TRP A 108 0.51 7.18 0.60
CA TRP A 108 -0.64 7.76 -0.13
C TRP A 108 -0.30 8.34 -1.53
N TYR A 109 0.97 8.31 -1.95
CA TYR A 109 1.38 8.54 -3.34
C TYR A 109 1.32 7.26 -4.19
N HIS A 110 0.60 6.22 -3.76
CA HIS A 110 0.51 4.96 -4.50
C HIS A 110 -0.09 5.15 -5.89
N TRP A 111 -1.03 6.09 -6.07
CA TRP A 111 -1.51 6.40 -7.41
C TRP A 111 -0.35 6.83 -8.31
N GLU A 112 0.50 7.76 -7.89
CA GLU A 112 1.69 8.15 -8.65
C GLU A 112 2.63 6.96 -8.89
N HIS A 113 2.82 6.09 -7.89
CA HIS A 113 3.66 4.91 -8.06
C HIS A 113 3.15 3.95 -9.15
N HIS A 114 1.83 3.74 -9.26
CA HIS A 114 1.28 2.91 -10.34
C HIS A 114 1.45 3.54 -11.72
N ASN A 115 1.36 4.86 -11.79
CA ASN A 115 1.39 5.63 -13.03
C ASN A 115 2.84 5.87 -13.50
N TRP A 116 3.80 5.92 -12.57
CA TRP A 116 5.23 6.17 -12.82
C TRP A 116 6.11 5.30 -11.92
N ALA A 117 6.04 3.99 -12.13
CA ALA A 117 6.73 3.01 -11.27
C ALA A 117 8.26 3.14 -11.29
N GLY A 118 8.83 3.81 -12.30
CA GLY A 118 10.26 4.10 -12.41
C GLY A 118 10.74 5.20 -11.46
N VAL A 119 9.84 6.06 -10.96
CA VAL A 119 10.20 7.16 -10.08
C VAL A 119 10.38 6.66 -8.63
N PRO A 120 11.53 6.90 -7.99
CA PRO A 120 11.75 6.49 -6.60
C PRO A 120 10.71 7.11 -5.66
N TYR A 121 10.27 6.35 -4.65
CA TYR A 121 9.18 6.74 -3.76
C TYR A 121 9.39 8.13 -3.11
N TYR A 122 10.64 8.48 -2.80
CA TYR A 122 10.99 9.76 -2.19
C TYR A 122 10.79 10.95 -3.13
N ASN A 123 10.72 10.76 -4.45
CA ASN A 123 10.46 11.81 -5.45
C ASN A 123 8.98 11.93 -5.85
N LEU A 124 8.08 11.03 -5.42
CA LEU A 124 6.68 11.03 -5.85
C LEU A 124 5.90 12.32 -5.51
N HIS A 125 6.33 13.04 -4.47
CA HIS A 125 5.76 14.34 -4.14
C HIS A 125 6.13 15.44 -5.16
N LYS A 126 7.36 15.41 -5.70
CA LYS A 126 7.79 16.30 -6.79
C LYS A 126 7.06 15.95 -8.07
N LEU A 127 6.95 14.65 -8.35
CA LEU A 127 6.16 14.12 -9.47
C LEU A 127 4.72 14.63 -9.44
N ARG A 128 4.04 14.56 -8.28
CA ARG A 128 2.69 15.12 -8.13
C ARG A 128 2.64 16.62 -8.40
N ALA A 129 3.65 17.38 -7.98
CA ALA A 129 3.71 18.82 -8.25
C ALA A 129 3.83 19.12 -9.76
N LEU A 130 4.52 18.26 -10.51
CA LEU A 130 4.65 18.36 -11.98
C LEU A 130 3.40 17.89 -12.72
N ALA A 131 2.83 16.75 -12.30
CA ALA A 131 1.65 16.14 -12.92
C ALA A 131 0.32 16.84 -12.56
N GLY A 132 0.37 17.86 -11.69
CA GLY A 132 -0.80 18.59 -11.21
C GLY A 132 -1.68 17.82 -10.23
N THR A 133 -2.75 18.48 -9.78
CA THR A 133 -3.62 18.02 -8.69
C THR A 133 -4.97 17.47 -9.17
N LYS A 134 -5.09 17.13 -10.46
CA LYS A 134 -6.32 16.55 -11.01
C LYS A 134 -6.67 15.25 -10.27
N ASP A 135 -7.95 15.09 -9.95
CA ASP A 135 -8.54 13.91 -9.29
C ASP A 135 -7.98 13.60 -7.88
N VAL A 136 -7.31 14.57 -7.24
CA VAL A 136 -6.81 14.43 -5.88
C VAL A 136 -7.92 14.67 -4.86
N MET A 137 -8.25 13.66 -4.06
CA MET A 137 -9.22 13.75 -2.97
C MET A 137 -8.54 14.03 -1.62
N THR A 138 -9.15 14.86 -0.80
CA THR A 138 -8.86 14.93 0.64
C THR A 138 -9.40 13.70 1.37
N LEU A 139 -8.91 13.43 2.59
CA LEU A 139 -9.44 12.34 3.41
C LEU A 139 -10.96 12.46 3.66
N GLY A 140 -11.47 13.69 3.82
CA GLY A 140 -12.90 13.94 4.03
C GLY A 140 -13.75 13.62 2.81
N GLU A 141 -13.27 13.99 1.62
CA GLU A 141 -13.91 13.63 0.35
C GLU A 141 -13.88 12.13 0.12
N PHE A 142 -12.74 11.48 0.39
CA PHE A 142 -12.61 10.04 0.32
C PHE A 142 -13.60 9.32 1.25
N CYS A 143 -13.72 9.77 2.50
CA CYS A 143 -14.70 9.23 3.45
C CYS A 143 -16.16 9.40 3.00
N ARG A 144 -16.47 10.41 2.19
CA ARG A 144 -17.80 10.57 1.57
C ARG A 144 -17.96 9.64 0.39
N TYR A 145 -16.96 9.59 -0.49
CA TYR A 145 -16.93 8.72 -1.67
C TYR A 145 -17.16 7.25 -1.31
N ILE A 146 -16.43 6.70 -0.34
CA ILE A 146 -16.56 5.28 0.06
C ILE A 146 -17.93 4.91 0.64
N LYS A 147 -18.72 5.88 1.12
CA LYS A 147 -20.09 5.63 1.59
C LYS A 147 -21.06 5.39 0.44
N THR A 148 -20.79 5.99 -0.71
CA THR A 148 -21.60 5.89 -1.93
C THR A 148 -20.98 4.98 -2.98
N ALA A 149 -19.73 4.54 -2.80
CA ALA A 149 -19.03 3.69 -3.74
C ALA A 149 -19.75 2.34 -3.90
N PRO A 150 -19.81 1.81 -5.14
CA PRO A 150 -20.43 0.53 -5.39
C PRO A 150 -19.68 -0.59 -4.66
N SER A 151 -20.41 -1.65 -4.31
CA SER A 151 -19.78 -2.85 -3.76
C SER A 151 -19.08 -3.59 -4.88
N THR A 152 -17.75 -3.62 -4.86
CA THR A 152 -16.95 -4.44 -5.77
C THR A 152 -16.83 -5.86 -5.22
N ALA A 153 -17.22 -6.88 -5.99
CA ALA A 153 -16.91 -8.26 -5.61
C ALA A 153 -15.42 -8.53 -5.84
N SER A 154 -14.79 -9.27 -4.92
CA SER A 154 -13.39 -9.70 -5.08
C SER A 154 -13.25 -10.53 -6.37
N GLY A 155 -12.27 -10.19 -7.21
CA GLY A 155 -12.02 -10.87 -8.49
C GLY A 155 -12.95 -10.47 -9.64
N GLN A 156 -13.84 -9.50 -9.45
CA GLN A 156 -14.64 -8.96 -10.54
C GLN A 156 -13.75 -8.09 -11.45
N LEU A 157 -13.52 -8.56 -12.67
CA LEU A 157 -12.92 -7.75 -13.72
C LEU A 157 -13.95 -6.73 -14.17
N PHE A 158 -13.55 -5.48 -14.22
CA PHE A 158 -14.39 -4.42 -14.71
C PHE A 158 -14.26 -4.26 -16.23
N ALA A 159 -15.31 -3.75 -16.87
CA ALA A 159 -15.40 -3.69 -18.32
C ALA A 159 -14.34 -2.73 -18.91
N LYS A 160 -13.68 -3.21 -19.96
CA LYS A 160 -12.42 -2.71 -20.53
C LYS A 160 -12.56 -1.49 -21.47
N GLU A 161 -13.64 -0.71 -21.36
CA GLU A 161 -14.09 0.14 -22.48
C GLU A 161 -13.30 1.45 -22.68
N ASP A 162 -12.55 1.96 -21.69
CA ASP A 162 -11.85 3.26 -21.81
C ASP A 162 -10.31 3.18 -21.99
N ASP A 163 -9.71 1.98 -21.97
CA ASP A 163 -8.25 1.83 -21.83
C ASP A 163 -7.43 2.01 -23.13
N LEU A 164 -8.05 1.99 -24.31
CA LEU A 164 -7.29 1.99 -25.58
C LEU A 164 -6.98 3.40 -26.12
N LEU A 165 -7.80 4.40 -25.81
CA LEU A 165 -7.59 5.78 -26.29
C LEU A 165 -6.80 6.65 -25.31
N HIS A 166 -6.79 6.33 -24.02
CA HIS A 166 -5.96 7.04 -23.04
C HIS A 166 -4.48 6.64 -23.11
N ASN A 167 -4.15 5.40 -23.49
CA ASN A 167 -2.77 4.90 -23.41
C ASN A 167 -1.77 5.56 -24.39
N ALA A 168 -2.18 6.03 -25.56
CA ALA A 168 -1.23 6.57 -26.54
C ALA A 168 -0.69 7.96 -26.18
N ASN A 169 -1.56 8.87 -25.71
CA ASN A 169 -1.15 10.21 -25.26
C ASN A 169 -0.53 10.18 -23.83
N TYR A 170 -0.96 9.21 -23.02
CA TYR A 170 -0.47 9.03 -21.66
C TYR A 170 0.99 8.55 -21.62
N VAL A 171 1.44 7.74 -22.59
CA VAL A 171 2.83 7.25 -22.63
C VAL A 171 3.84 8.37 -22.92
N ASP A 172 3.50 9.36 -23.75
CA ASP A 172 4.44 10.45 -24.09
C ASP A 172 4.54 11.48 -22.96
N GLU A 173 3.40 11.87 -22.34
CA GLU A 173 3.38 12.73 -21.15
C GLU A 173 4.04 12.06 -19.94
N THR A 174 3.86 10.75 -19.76
CA THR A 174 4.47 10.04 -18.62
C THR A 174 5.99 10.03 -18.73
N LEU A 175 6.56 9.74 -19.90
CA LEU A 175 8.01 9.67 -20.11
C LEU A 175 8.72 11.04 -19.97
N ASP A 176 8.07 12.14 -20.32
CA ASP A 176 8.63 13.49 -20.07
C ASP A 176 8.58 13.84 -18.58
N VAL A 177 7.47 13.53 -17.92
CA VAL A 177 7.32 13.77 -16.48
C VAL A 177 8.29 12.91 -15.65
N GLU A 178 8.52 11.65 -15.98
CA GLU A 178 9.52 10.80 -15.31
C GLU A 178 10.93 11.38 -15.44
N ARG A 179 11.32 11.82 -16.64
CA ARG A 179 12.64 12.43 -16.87
C ARG A 179 12.87 13.69 -16.04
N ARG A 180 11.82 14.46 -15.76
CA ARG A 180 11.91 15.66 -14.92
C ARG A 180 11.86 15.36 -13.41
N ALA A 181 11.35 14.19 -13.03
CA ALA A 181 11.18 13.78 -11.64
C ALA A 181 12.29 12.85 -11.10
N ALA A 182 13.06 12.22 -11.99
CA ALA A 182 14.24 11.42 -11.68
C ALA A 182 15.39 12.29 -11.16
#